data_AF-A0A1Y3SRV5-F1
#
_entry.id   AF-A0A1Y3SRV5-F1
#
_cell.length_a   1.000
_cell.length_b   1.000
_cell.length_c   1.000
_cell.angle_alpha   90.00
_cell.angle_beta   90.00
_cell.angle_gamma   90.00
#
_symmetry.space_group_name_H-M   'P 1'
#
loop_
_entity.id
_entity.type
_entity.pdbx_description
1 polymer ?
#
loop_
_entity_poly.entity_id
_entity_poly.type
_entity_poly.pdbx_seq_one_letter_code
_entity_poly.pdbx_strand_id
1 'polypeptide(L)'
;MSMEEIVARAEQNIRNAIADYDRHTTQHTVLEDITDEFIHKLAEDSSYAKQGLRELFSKSPAWHPELDAIVINGNRTKEPNYERAYHIACDIVDDKFREFDLDDRWYQLRDAISWFCSSSEEQASDAGGLQAIRFLAPKAYAPGKKVSRVFRAFCNELGVADETAGSDFQRLFAMFADEINSKKIDFKLFVSINPAHLLTMSNPKEDVRGKCLTSCHSLNSTEYSYNNGCCGYARDAVSFIVFTVDDPNNPELLNNRKTSRQIFAYRPGSGLLLQSRMYNTSGGVYGAAEESSVYRDLIQREISDLEGADNLWTTGPSYSSKYEDYVYADRDFGGYQDWIYGEFDGHISIRSDADHPEPLCIGEAGLCVVCGGPINSNMYCDKHMPMPYHCDLCGEGCEEAYEVLNANGQWIRVCNNCLREHYVQCQYCGTWHLQSEIVVLNGQNLCRECHERHTRTCAICGTLHMKNQMVRVVIGDRVEWVCAEHTSRFKVCPSCGMYHDHNDGACPVCGYKAPTFTLTKQEVSDDELWTLAF
;
A
#
# COMPACT_ATOMS: atom_id res chain seq x y z
N MET A 1 10.92 -36.54 -19.18
CA MET A 1 11.27 -36.45 -17.75
C MET A 1 10.20 -37.16 -16.96
N SER A 2 10.58 -37.88 -15.91
CA SER A 2 9.62 -38.44 -14.96
C SER A 2 8.96 -37.32 -14.15
N MET A 3 7.81 -37.60 -13.53
CA MET A 3 7.16 -36.61 -12.66
C MET A 3 8.05 -36.25 -11.47
N GLU A 4 8.78 -37.21 -10.91
CA GLU A 4 9.76 -36.98 -9.83
C GLU A 4 10.84 -35.97 -10.23
N GLU A 5 11.36 -36.06 -11.46
CA GLU A 5 12.34 -35.09 -11.99
C GLU A 5 11.72 -33.70 -12.18
N ILE A 6 10.46 -33.62 -12.58
CA ILE A 6 9.73 -32.35 -12.74
C ILE A 6 9.53 -31.69 -11.37
N VAL A 7 9.09 -32.45 -10.36
CA VAL A 7 8.90 -31.97 -8.98
C VAL A 7 10.24 -31.49 -8.40
N ALA A 8 11.30 -32.29 -8.51
CA ALA A 8 12.63 -31.91 -8.00
C ALA A 8 13.15 -30.61 -8.65
N ARG A 9 12.92 -30.45 -9.95
CA ARG A 9 13.27 -29.20 -10.65
C ARG A 9 12.42 -28.02 -10.18
N ALA A 10 11.12 -28.22 -9.99
CA ALA A 10 10.22 -27.19 -9.49
C ALA A 10 10.63 -26.72 -8.08
N GLU A 11 11.00 -27.63 -7.18
CA GLU A 11 11.57 -27.29 -5.87
C GLU A 11 12.83 -26.43 -6.00
N GLN A 12 13.76 -26.85 -6.86
CA GLN A 12 15.00 -26.10 -7.07
C GLN A 12 14.71 -24.68 -7.61
N ASN A 13 13.77 -24.55 -8.54
CA ASN A 13 13.36 -23.26 -9.08
C ASN A 13 12.74 -22.37 -8.00
N ILE A 14 11.88 -22.91 -7.12
CA ILE A 14 11.28 -22.17 -6.01
C ILE A 14 12.38 -21.69 -5.04
N ARG A 15 13.32 -22.57 -4.66
CA ARG A 15 14.45 -22.22 -3.79
C ARG A 15 15.32 -21.11 -4.39
N ASN A 16 15.64 -21.23 -5.68
CA ASN A 16 16.40 -20.19 -6.39
C ASN A 16 15.65 -18.86 -6.37
N ALA A 17 14.35 -18.88 -6.66
CA ALA A 17 13.53 -17.68 -6.67
C ALA A 17 13.43 -17.00 -5.30
N ILE A 18 13.32 -17.77 -4.21
CA ILE A 18 13.36 -17.25 -2.84
C ILE A 18 14.72 -16.60 -2.55
N ALA A 19 15.83 -17.27 -2.89
CA ALA A 19 17.18 -16.75 -2.68
C ALA A 19 17.44 -15.48 -3.52
N ASP A 20 16.95 -15.44 -4.76
CA ASP A 20 17.04 -14.27 -5.64
C ASP A 20 16.20 -13.10 -5.11
N TYR A 21 15.07 -13.38 -4.44
CA TYR A 21 14.24 -12.39 -3.76
C TYR A 21 14.97 -11.81 -2.53
N ASP A 22 15.49 -12.70 -1.70
CA ASP A 22 16.10 -12.38 -0.40
C ASP A 22 17.33 -11.47 -0.52
N ARG A 23 18.16 -11.68 -1.54
CA ARG A 23 19.39 -10.88 -1.77
C ARG A 23 19.17 -9.37 -1.90
N HIS A 24 17.96 -8.93 -2.26
CA HIS A 24 17.71 -7.55 -2.69
C HIS A 24 16.60 -6.85 -1.94
N THR A 25 15.93 -7.49 -0.98
CA THR A 25 14.92 -6.86 -0.14
C THR A 25 15.49 -6.54 1.24
N THR A 26 14.91 -5.57 1.95
CA THR A 26 15.13 -5.40 3.40
C THR A 26 14.01 -6.02 4.24
N GLN A 27 12.97 -6.57 3.60
CA GLN A 27 11.81 -7.17 4.24
C GLN A 27 11.89 -8.70 4.12
N HIS A 28 12.49 -9.33 5.13
CA HIS A 28 12.83 -10.77 5.13
C HIS A 28 11.83 -11.66 5.86
N THR A 29 10.94 -11.12 6.71
CA THR A 29 10.09 -11.91 7.63
C THR A 29 9.38 -13.09 6.97
N VAL A 30 8.67 -12.86 5.85
CA VAL A 30 7.98 -13.95 5.14
C VAL A 30 8.96 -14.96 4.54
N LEU A 31 10.10 -14.48 4.03
CA LEU A 31 11.10 -15.34 3.38
C LEU A 31 11.79 -16.28 4.38
N GLU A 32 12.03 -15.78 5.60
CA GLU A 32 12.59 -16.57 6.71
C GLU A 32 11.61 -17.65 7.21
N ASP A 33 10.30 -17.39 7.10
CA ASP A 33 9.23 -18.31 7.51
C ASP A 33 8.91 -19.40 6.46
N ILE A 34 9.42 -19.29 5.23
CA ILE A 34 9.18 -20.30 4.17
C ILE A 34 9.90 -21.61 4.52
N THR A 35 9.14 -22.69 4.68
CA THR A 35 9.69 -24.01 5.01
C THR A 35 9.83 -24.94 3.80
N ASP A 36 10.63 -26.00 3.98
CA ASP A 36 10.74 -27.08 3.01
C ASP A 36 9.41 -27.78 2.73
N GLU A 37 8.51 -27.85 3.73
CA GLU A 37 7.19 -28.45 3.58
C GLU A 37 6.34 -27.64 2.59
N PHE A 38 6.34 -26.30 2.70
CA PHE A 38 5.69 -25.42 1.73
C PHE A 38 6.29 -25.60 0.33
N ILE A 39 7.62 -25.58 0.22
CA ILE A 39 8.33 -25.67 -1.08
C ILE A 39 7.99 -26.99 -1.78
N HIS A 40 8.11 -28.11 -1.06
CA HIS A 40 7.82 -29.45 -1.59
C HIS A 40 6.37 -29.55 -2.03
N LYS A 41 5.41 -29.12 -1.18
CA LYS A 41 3.99 -29.20 -1.49
C LYS A 41 3.61 -28.35 -2.71
N LEU A 42 4.14 -27.13 -2.82
CA LEU A 42 3.90 -26.25 -3.96
C LEU A 42 4.48 -26.86 -5.24
N ALA A 43 5.70 -27.39 -5.18
CA ALA A 43 6.35 -28.02 -6.32
C ALA A 43 5.58 -29.25 -6.80
N GLU A 44 5.17 -30.12 -5.88
CA GLU A 44 4.39 -31.32 -6.17
C GLU A 44 3.05 -30.95 -6.82
N ASP A 45 2.24 -30.13 -6.16
CA ASP A 45 0.91 -29.75 -6.63
C ASP A 45 0.97 -29.07 -7.99
N SER A 46 1.89 -28.11 -8.16
CA SER A 46 2.05 -27.42 -9.43
C SER A 46 2.49 -28.36 -10.56
N SER A 47 3.36 -29.32 -10.26
CA SER A 47 3.84 -30.28 -11.26
C SER A 47 2.71 -31.15 -11.78
N TYR A 48 1.87 -31.68 -10.89
CA TYR A 48 0.70 -32.48 -11.28
C TYR A 48 -0.40 -31.65 -11.95
N ALA A 49 -0.80 -30.53 -11.35
CA ALA A 49 -1.91 -29.72 -11.85
C ALA A 49 -1.62 -29.16 -13.25
N LYS A 50 -0.38 -28.70 -13.51
CA LYS A 50 0.01 -28.12 -14.80
C LYS A 50 0.30 -29.14 -15.90
N GLN A 51 0.02 -30.43 -15.69
CA GLN A 51 0.37 -31.47 -16.66
C GLN A 51 -0.20 -31.20 -18.06
N GLY A 52 -1.50 -30.85 -18.16
CA GLY A 52 -2.12 -30.58 -19.46
C GLY A 52 -1.45 -29.42 -20.21
N LEU A 53 -1.21 -28.30 -19.52
CA LEU A 53 -0.48 -27.17 -20.10
C LEU A 53 0.95 -27.54 -20.47
N ARG A 54 1.65 -28.32 -19.64
CA ARG A 54 3.02 -28.77 -19.92
C ARG A 54 3.07 -29.67 -21.16
N GLU A 55 2.12 -30.58 -21.32
CA GLU A 55 2.00 -31.44 -22.50
C GLU A 55 1.72 -30.64 -23.77
N LEU A 56 0.93 -29.55 -23.68
CA LEU A 56 0.71 -28.65 -24.81
C LEU A 56 1.94 -27.80 -25.12
N PHE A 57 2.44 -27.06 -24.12
CA PHE A 57 3.52 -26.08 -24.28
C PHE A 57 4.86 -26.72 -24.66
N SER A 58 5.13 -27.95 -24.21
CA SER A 58 6.35 -28.68 -24.57
C SER A 58 6.42 -29.09 -26.04
N LYS A 59 5.32 -28.96 -26.81
CA LYS A 59 5.33 -29.13 -28.27
C LYS A 59 5.92 -27.91 -28.99
N SER A 60 6.05 -26.77 -28.31
CA SER A 60 6.59 -25.54 -28.91
C SER A 60 8.07 -25.70 -29.21
N PRO A 61 8.55 -25.26 -30.39
CA PRO A 61 9.98 -25.17 -30.65
C PRO A 61 10.68 -24.12 -29.77
N ALA A 62 9.92 -23.21 -29.15
CA ALA A 62 10.41 -22.20 -28.21
C ALA A 62 10.28 -22.63 -26.74
N TRP A 63 9.93 -23.90 -26.47
CA TRP A 63 9.86 -24.45 -25.12
C TRP A 63 11.24 -24.53 -24.46
N HIS A 64 11.33 -23.98 -23.26
CA HIS A 64 12.51 -24.01 -22.41
C HIS A 64 12.26 -24.93 -21.21
N PRO A 65 12.72 -26.21 -21.26
CA PRO A 65 12.35 -27.21 -20.26
C PRO A 65 12.80 -26.85 -18.85
N GLU A 66 13.96 -26.23 -18.68
CA GLU A 66 14.47 -25.85 -17.36
C GLU A 66 13.63 -24.76 -16.68
N LEU A 67 13.05 -23.88 -17.49
CA LEU A 67 12.23 -22.76 -17.02
C LEU A 67 10.75 -23.11 -16.97
N ASP A 68 10.34 -24.29 -17.48
CA ASP A 68 8.95 -24.66 -17.70
C ASP A 68 8.14 -23.52 -18.36
N ALA A 69 8.69 -22.97 -19.45
CA ALA A 69 8.15 -21.81 -20.14
C ALA A 69 8.39 -21.84 -21.66
N ILE A 70 7.51 -21.23 -22.44
CA ILE A 70 7.76 -20.85 -23.84
C ILE A 70 8.42 -19.46 -23.85
N VAL A 71 9.51 -19.29 -24.60
CA VAL A 71 10.22 -18.01 -24.71
C VAL A 71 10.05 -17.45 -26.13
N ILE A 72 9.04 -16.60 -26.30
CA ILE A 72 8.68 -16.02 -27.59
C ILE A 72 9.49 -14.74 -27.82
N ASN A 73 10.10 -14.61 -29.00
CA ASN A 73 10.72 -13.35 -29.42
C ASN A 73 9.65 -12.43 -30.03
N GLY A 74 9.38 -11.32 -29.36
CA GLY A 74 8.42 -10.31 -29.80
C GLY A 74 9.11 -9.02 -30.25
N ASN A 75 8.37 -8.19 -30.98
CA ASN A 75 8.74 -6.80 -31.19
C ASN A 75 7.52 -5.90 -30.96
N ARG A 76 7.76 -4.70 -30.44
CA ARG A 76 6.75 -3.65 -30.30
C ARG A 76 7.28 -2.36 -30.91
N THR A 77 6.38 -1.49 -31.36
CA THR A 77 6.76 -0.16 -31.83
C THR A 77 6.53 0.83 -30.71
N LYS A 78 7.58 1.56 -30.31
CA LYS A 78 7.42 2.79 -29.52
C LYS A 78 7.09 3.91 -30.49
N GLU A 79 5.92 4.52 -30.33
CA GLU A 79 5.57 5.73 -31.07
C GLU A 79 6.26 6.97 -30.50
N PRO A 80 6.50 8.01 -31.32
CA PRO A 80 7.10 9.26 -30.85
C PRO A 80 6.29 9.92 -29.73
N ASN A 81 6.98 10.40 -28.69
CA ASN A 81 6.38 11.24 -27.64
C ASN A 81 6.81 12.69 -27.83
N TYR A 82 6.05 13.41 -28.66
CA TYR A 82 6.33 14.79 -29.03
C TYR A 82 6.25 15.79 -27.87
N GLU A 83 5.36 15.56 -26.90
CA GLU A 83 5.25 16.41 -25.70
C GLU A 83 6.52 16.32 -24.85
N ARG A 84 6.99 15.10 -24.58
CA ARG A 84 8.24 14.88 -23.86
C ARG A 84 9.44 15.42 -24.63
N ALA A 85 9.47 15.20 -25.95
CA ALA A 85 10.51 15.76 -26.81
C ALA A 85 10.54 17.30 -26.73
N TYR A 86 9.39 17.96 -26.69
CA TYR A 86 9.28 19.41 -26.54
C TYR A 86 9.92 19.90 -25.24
N HIS A 87 9.61 19.26 -24.11
CA HIS A 87 10.24 19.60 -22.83
C HIS A 87 11.76 19.46 -22.85
N ILE A 88 12.27 18.33 -23.38
CA ILE A 88 13.72 18.10 -23.48
C ILE A 88 14.36 19.13 -24.42
N ALA A 89 13.73 19.45 -25.55
CA ALA A 89 14.24 20.45 -26.47
C ALA A 89 14.30 21.85 -25.83
N CYS A 90 13.30 22.22 -25.03
CA CYS A 90 13.33 23.43 -24.23
C CYS A 90 14.49 23.44 -23.22
N ASP A 91 14.73 22.33 -22.51
CA ASP A 91 15.87 22.22 -21.57
C ASP A 91 17.22 22.39 -22.28
N ILE A 92 17.37 21.84 -23.49
CA ILE A 92 18.60 21.97 -24.30
C ILE A 92 18.89 23.43 -24.67
N VAL A 93 17.85 24.25 -24.88
CA VAL A 93 17.99 25.64 -25.35
C VAL A 93 17.59 26.67 -24.30
N ASP A 94 17.47 26.27 -23.04
CA ASP A 94 16.96 27.11 -21.95
C ASP A 94 17.75 28.41 -21.78
N ASP A 95 19.07 28.34 -21.90
CA ASP A 95 19.93 29.53 -21.85
C ASP A 95 19.61 30.53 -22.98
N LYS A 96 19.12 30.06 -24.13
CA LYS A 96 18.68 30.93 -25.22
C LYS A 96 17.32 31.55 -24.97
N PHE A 97 16.42 30.85 -24.28
CA PHE A 97 15.19 31.48 -23.81
C PHE A 97 15.49 32.64 -22.86
N ARG A 98 16.48 32.48 -21.96
CA ARG A 98 16.92 33.56 -21.06
C ARG A 98 17.65 34.69 -21.80
N GLU A 99 18.46 34.37 -22.81
CA GLU A 99 19.19 35.36 -23.60
C GLU A 99 18.26 36.22 -24.48
N PHE A 100 17.23 35.62 -25.07
CA PHE A 100 16.32 36.31 -25.99
C PHE A 100 15.25 37.15 -25.26
N ASP A 101 14.98 36.88 -23.98
CA ASP A 101 14.16 37.73 -23.08
C ASP A 101 12.85 38.25 -23.71
N LEU A 102 12.00 37.34 -24.19
CA LEU A 102 10.69 37.62 -24.80
C LEU A 102 10.71 38.52 -26.05
N ASP A 103 11.85 38.67 -26.73
CA ASP A 103 11.92 39.32 -28.04
C ASP A 103 11.41 38.41 -29.18
N ASP A 104 11.43 38.90 -30.43
CA ASP A 104 11.00 38.12 -31.59
C ASP A 104 11.72 36.77 -31.69
N ARG A 105 13.02 36.69 -31.35
CA ARG A 105 13.80 35.45 -31.38
C ARG A 105 13.30 34.45 -30.34
N TRP A 106 12.74 34.90 -29.21
CA TRP A 106 12.10 34.03 -28.23
C TRP A 106 10.90 33.29 -28.84
N TYR A 107 10.02 34.01 -29.55
CA TYR A 107 8.86 33.40 -30.21
C TYR A 107 9.29 32.49 -31.36
N GLN A 108 10.27 32.91 -32.17
CA GLN A 108 10.84 32.05 -33.21
C GLN A 108 11.48 30.78 -32.62
N LEU A 109 12.11 30.85 -31.45
CA LEU A 109 12.73 29.69 -30.81
C LEU A 109 11.65 28.68 -30.41
N ARG A 110 10.54 29.16 -29.83
CA ARG A 110 9.39 28.33 -29.47
C ARG A 110 8.76 27.66 -30.70
N ASP A 111 8.53 28.42 -31.77
CA ASP A 111 7.93 27.90 -33.00
C ASP A 111 8.85 26.88 -33.70
N ALA A 112 10.17 27.12 -33.68
CA ALA A 112 11.16 26.16 -34.18
C ALA A 112 11.13 24.84 -33.38
N ILE A 113 11.07 24.91 -32.04
CA ILE A 113 10.99 23.70 -31.19
C ILE A 113 9.69 22.94 -31.46
N SER A 114 8.56 23.65 -31.59
CA SER A 114 7.27 23.03 -31.93
C SER A 114 7.36 22.25 -33.25
N TRP A 115 8.04 22.81 -34.26
CA TRP A 115 8.27 22.11 -35.53
C TRP A 115 9.09 20.84 -35.35
N PHE A 116 10.17 20.88 -34.57
CA PHE A 116 10.99 19.69 -34.29
C PHE A 116 10.22 18.60 -33.52
N CYS A 117 9.23 18.99 -32.73
CA CYS A 117 8.44 18.12 -31.86
C CYS A 117 7.02 17.92 -32.40
N SER A 118 6.90 17.63 -33.69
CA SER A 118 5.63 17.33 -34.34
C SER A 118 5.77 16.19 -35.34
N SER A 119 4.64 15.62 -35.75
CA SER A 119 4.59 14.54 -36.75
C SER A 119 5.08 15.02 -38.12
N SER A 120 5.46 14.08 -38.98
CA SER A 120 5.91 14.43 -40.34
C SER A 120 4.82 15.13 -41.17
N GLU A 121 3.54 14.86 -40.89
CA GLU A 121 2.40 15.50 -41.55
C GLU A 121 2.24 16.95 -41.09
N GLU A 122 2.30 17.19 -39.78
CA GLU A 122 2.27 18.54 -39.20
C GLU A 122 3.45 19.38 -39.69
N GLN A 123 4.67 18.83 -39.65
CA GLN A 123 5.89 19.47 -40.15
C GLN A 123 5.80 19.91 -41.61
N ALA A 124 5.14 19.11 -42.46
CA ALA A 124 4.95 19.43 -43.87
C ALA A 124 4.00 20.62 -44.08
N SER A 125 3.09 20.85 -43.14
CA SER A 125 2.12 21.94 -43.16
C SER A 125 2.57 23.19 -42.37
N ASP A 126 3.53 23.06 -41.46
CA ASP A 126 4.02 24.14 -40.61
C ASP A 126 5.11 24.99 -41.30
N ALA A 127 4.66 25.89 -42.16
CA ALA A 127 5.53 26.88 -42.80
C ALA A 127 6.13 27.89 -41.79
N GLY A 128 5.47 28.13 -40.65
CA GLY A 128 5.89 29.10 -39.65
C GLY A 128 7.11 28.60 -38.87
N GLY A 129 7.05 27.40 -38.31
CA GLY A 129 8.17 26.79 -37.61
C GLY A 129 9.39 26.58 -38.51
N LEU A 130 9.21 26.22 -39.78
CA LEU A 130 10.31 26.13 -40.73
C LEU A 130 10.97 27.50 -41.03
N GLN A 131 10.17 28.57 -41.11
CA GLN A 131 10.71 29.93 -41.23
C GLN A 131 11.50 30.33 -39.98
N ALA A 132 11.01 29.96 -38.80
CA ALA A 132 11.69 30.21 -37.54
C ALA A 132 13.06 29.53 -37.46
N ILE A 133 13.15 28.26 -37.88
CA ILE A 133 14.42 27.53 -37.99
C ILE A 133 15.38 28.28 -38.92
N ARG A 134 14.92 28.71 -40.09
CA ARG A 134 15.76 29.43 -41.07
C ARG A 134 16.20 30.81 -40.59
N PHE A 135 15.38 31.47 -39.76
CA PHE A 135 15.71 32.77 -39.18
C PHE A 135 16.80 32.64 -38.11
N LEU A 136 16.66 31.66 -37.21
CA LEU A 136 17.58 31.47 -36.07
C LEU A 136 18.87 30.72 -36.45
N ALA A 137 18.78 29.72 -37.33
CA ALA A 137 19.90 28.89 -37.76
C ALA A 137 19.81 28.61 -39.28
N PRO A 138 20.19 29.59 -40.12
CA PRO A 138 19.99 29.52 -41.57
C PRO A 138 20.65 28.32 -42.25
N LYS A 139 21.69 27.70 -41.66
CA LYS A 139 22.41 26.57 -42.27
C LYS A 139 21.97 25.20 -41.70
N ALA A 140 21.07 25.17 -40.73
CA ALA A 140 20.72 23.95 -40.01
C ALA A 140 19.84 23.03 -40.85
N TYR A 141 18.89 23.61 -41.57
CA TYR A 141 17.89 22.88 -42.35
C TYR A 141 18.36 22.55 -43.77
N ALA A 142 18.16 21.29 -44.17
CA ALA A 142 18.17 20.90 -45.58
C ALA A 142 17.06 19.85 -45.83
N PRO A 143 16.34 19.93 -46.96
CA PRO A 143 15.30 18.96 -47.31
C PRO A 143 15.82 17.51 -47.28
N GLY A 144 15.01 16.59 -46.75
CA GLY A 144 15.32 15.15 -46.68
C GLY A 144 16.32 14.75 -45.59
N LYS A 145 16.86 15.68 -44.78
CA LYS A 145 17.63 15.32 -43.59
C LYS A 145 16.71 14.81 -42.48
N LYS A 146 17.20 13.82 -41.71
CA LYS A 146 16.54 13.36 -40.48
C LYS A 146 16.35 14.54 -39.52
N VAL A 147 15.16 14.67 -38.92
CA VAL A 147 14.79 15.76 -38.01
C VAL A 147 15.80 15.92 -36.87
N SER A 148 16.24 14.83 -36.23
CA SER A 148 17.28 14.86 -35.17
C SER A 148 18.61 15.47 -35.63
N ARG A 149 19.00 15.27 -36.90
CA ARG A 149 20.22 15.88 -37.46
C ARG A 149 20.05 17.37 -37.72
N VAL A 150 18.85 17.79 -38.13
CA VAL A 150 18.52 19.21 -38.30
C VAL A 150 18.52 19.90 -36.93
N PHE A 151 17.92 19.28 -35.90
CA PHE A 151 17.93 19.81 -34.55
C PHE A 151 19.36 19.94 -33.98
N ARG A 152 20.22 18.93 -34.18
CA ARG A 152 21.64 19.04 -33.81
C ARG A 152 22.32 20.23 -34.48
N ALA A 153 22.12 20.42 -35.78
CA ALA A 153 22.70 21.54 -36.52
C ALA A 153 22.15 22.89 -36.02
N PHE A 154 20.87 22.93 -35.66
CA PHE A 154 20.22 24.09 -35.06
C PHE A 154 20.88 24.44 -33.71
N CYS A 155 21.06 23.47 -32.81
CA CYS A 155 21.78 23.65 -31.54
C CYS A 155 23.24 24.11 -31.74
N ASN A 156 23.93 23.58 -32.75
CA ASN A 156 25.30 23.99 -33.08
C ASN A 156 25.35 25.48 -33.50
N GLU A 157 24.43 25.93 -34.35
CA GLU A 157 24.38 27.33 -34.79
C GLU A 157 23.95 28.29 -33.69
N LEU A 158 23.08 27.85 -32.79
CA LEU A 158 22.75 28.61 -31.58
C LEU A 158 23.92 28.65 -30.59
N GLY A 159 24.94 27.79 -30.73
CA GLY A 159 26.08 27.73 -29.82
C GLY A 159 25.74 27.10 -28.47
N VAL A 160 24.69 26.27 -28.39
CA VAL A 160 24.31 25.52 -27.18
C VAL A 160 24.84 24.09 -27.17
N ALA A 161 25.43 23.64 -28.27
CA ALA A 161 25.94 22.29 -28.37
C ALA A 161 27.30 22.13 -27.69
N ASP A 162 27.35 21.21 -26.72
CA ASP A 162 28.60 20.73 -26.12
C ASP A 162 28.86 19.30 -26.56
N GLU A 163 29.83 19.11 -27.46
CA GLU A 163 30.19 17.79 -27.99
C GLU A 163 31.16 17.01 -27.09
N THR A 164 31.49 17.51 -25.90
CA THR A 164 32.29 16.77 -24.92
C THR A 164 31.59 15.48 -24.52
N ALA A 165 32.35 14.38 -24.48
CA ALA A 165 31.83 13.08 -24.10
C ALA A 165 31.20 13.12 -22.69
N GLY A 166 29.91 12.78 -22.59
CA GLY A 166 29.18 12.78 -21.33
C GLY A 166 28.64 14.15 -20.90
N SER A 167 28.66 15.16 -21.76
CA SER A 167 28.02 16.45 -21.48
C SER A 167 26.49 16.32 -21.29
N ASP A 168 25.90 17.27 -20.58
CA ASP A 168 24.44 17.35 -20.46
C ASP A 168 23.75 17.50 -21.82
N PHE A 169 24.37 18.24 -22.75
CA PHE A 169 23.89 18.34 -24.12
C PHE A 169 23.81 16.97 -24.81
N GLN A 170 24.86 16.15 -24.72
CA GLN A 170 24.85 14.82 -25.34
C GLN A 170 23.76 13.92 -24.74
N ARG A 171 23.60 13.95 -23.42
CA ARG A 171 22.57 13.19 -22.71
C ARG A 171 21.17 13.62 -23.12
N LEU A 172 20.86 14.92 -23.05
CA LEU A 172 19.55 15.47 -23.42
C LEU A 172 19.26 15.29 -24.92
N PHE A 173 20.25 15.50 -25.78
CA PHE A 173 20.08 15.30 -27.23
C PHE A 173 19.77 13.83 -27.56
N ALA A 174 20.40 12.87 -26.88
CA ALA A 174 20.09 11.44 -27.05
C ALA A 174 18.64 11.15 -26.63
N MET A 175 18.21 11.67 -25.47
CA MET A 175 16.82 11.56 -25.02
C MET A 175 15.84 12.16 -26.03
N PHE A 176 16.10 13.38 -26.51
CA PHE A 176 15.30 14.04 -27.53
C PHE A 176 15.19 13.20 -28.81
N ALA A 177 16.32 12.71 -29.32
CA ALA A 177 16.35 11.88 -30.53
C ALA A 177 15.55 10.57 -30.35
N ASP A 178 15.59 9.96 -29.17
CA ASP A 178 14.83 8.75 -28.85
C ASP A 178 13.33 9.00 -28.65
N GLU A 179 12.91 10.23 -28.34
CA GLU A 179 11.48 10.58 -28.20
C GLU A 179 10.82 10.96 -29.52
N ILE A 180 11.54 11.51 -30.51
CA ILE A 180 10.94 11.93 -31.79
C ILE A 180 10.90 10.84 -32.88
N ASN A 181 11.57 9.70 -32.67
CA ASN A 181 11.63 8.62 -33.66
C ASN A 181 10.79 7.43 -33.22
N SER A 182 10.04 6.84 -34.15
CA SER A 182 9.47 5.51 -33.91
C SER A 182 10.59 4.46 -33.86
N LYS A 183 10.49 3.54 -32.91
CA LYS A 183 11.51 2.51 -32.69
C LYS A 183 10.87 1.16 -32.47
N LYS A 184 11.33 0.16 -33.24
CA LYS A 184 11.06 -1.24 -32.92
C LYS A 184 11.92 -1.65 -31.73
N ILE A 185 11.26 -2.15 -30.70
CA ILE A 185 11.87 -2.66 -29.48
C ILE A 185 11.63 -4.16 -29.47
N ASP A 186 12.70 -4.92 -29.63
CA ASP A 186 12.68 -6.37 -29.46
C ASP A 186 12.58 -6.72 -27.98
N PHE A 187 11.83 -7.77 -27.66
CA PHE A 187 11.69 -8.28 -26.29
C PHE A 187 11.54 -9.80 -26.28
N LYS A 188 11.86 -10.43 -25.14
CA LYS A 188 11.53 -11.82 -24.87
C LYS A 188 10.29 -11.88 -23.99
N LEU A 189 9.26 -12.57 -24.46
CA LEU A 189 8.03 -12.86 -23.73
C LEU A 189 8.11 -14.27 -23.15
N PHE A 190 8.00 -14.36 -21.82
CA PHE A 190 8.02 -15.64 -21.11
C PHE A 190 6.59 -16.06 -20.83
N VAL A 191 6.17 -17.20 -21.37
CA VAL A 191 4.86 -17.84 -21.12
C VAL A 191 5.11 -19.05 -20.22
N SER A 192 4.90 -18.89 -18.92
CA SER A 192 5.46 -19.78 -17.90
C SER A 192 4.41 -20.48 -17.04
N ILE A 193 4.58 -21.78 -16.85
CA ILE A 193 3.86 -22.59 -15.86
C ILE A 193 4.71 -22.93 -14.63
N ASN A 194 5.94 -22.43 -14.57
CA ASN A 194 6.85 -22.65 -13.45
C ASN A 194 6.31 -22.02 -12.16
N PRO A 195 6.18 -22.80 -11.06
CA PRO A 195 5.67 -22.28 -9.81
C PRO A 195 6.53 -21.15 -9.24
N ALA A 196 7.85 -21.14 -9.51
CA ALA A 196 8.73 -20.08 -9.08
C ALA A 196 8.37 -18.72 -9.69
N HIS A 197 8.05 -18.68 -10.99
CA HIS A 197 7.67 -17.45 -11.69
C HIS A 197 6.27 -16.95 -11.28
N LEU A 198 5.35 -17.86 -10.97
CA LEU A 198 4.02 -17.54 -10.44
C LEU A 198 4.10 -17.01 -9.01
N LEU A 199 4.87 -17.69 -8.14
CA LEU A 199 5.11 -17.29 -6.75
C LEU A 199 5.78 -15.90 -6.67
N THR A 200 6.72 -15.63 -7.58
CA THR A 200 7.43 -14.36 -7.70
C THR A 200 6.82 -13.46 -8.77
N MET A 201 5.50 -13.51 -8.98
CA MET A 201 4.92 -12.74 -10.08
C MET A 201 5.14 -11.24 -9.92
N SER A 202 5.13 -10.67 -8.71
CA SER A 202 5.57 -9.29 -8.48
C SER A 202 7.07 -9.21 -8.20
N ASN A 203 7.63 -7.99 -8.10
CA ASN A 203 9.00 -7.78 -7.63
C ASN A 203 9.03 -7.68 -6.08
N PRO A 204 10.21 -7.83 -5.44
CA PRO A 204 10.33 -7.76 -3.97
C PRO A 204 9.91 -6.40 -3.40
N LYS A 205 9.12 -6.42 -2.32
CA LYS A 205 8.89 -5.22 -1.48
C LYS A 205 10.21 -4.74 -0.89
N GLU A 206 10.34 -3.43 -0.70
CA GLU A 206 11.56 -2.80 -0.16
C GLU A 206 12.86 -3.21 -0.87
N ASP A 207 12.83 -3.26 -2.21
CA ASP A 207 14.01 -3.62 -3.00
C ASP A 207 15.09 -2.52 -2.99
N VAL A 208 16.29 -2.88 -2.54
CA VAL A 208 17.41 -1.95 -2.31
C VAL A 208 18.01 -1.38 -3.60
N ARG A 209 17.74 -2.00 -4.76
CA ARG A 209 18.28 -1.54 -6.05
C ARG A 209 17.36 -0.49 -6.71
N GLY A 210 16.28 -0.07 -6.03
CA GLY A 210 15.43 1.04 -6.45
C GLY A 210 14.13 0.62 -7.16
N LYS A 211 13.50 1.58 -7.84
CA LYS A 211 12.10 1.47 -8.31
C LYS A 211 11.92 0.36 -9.34
N CYS A 212 11.32 -0.74 -8.91
CA CYS A 212 10.60 -1.71 -9.73
C CYS A 212 9.23 -1.93 -9.07
N LEU A 213 8.14 -2.00 -9.84
CA LEU A 213 6.80 -2.09 -9.24
C LEU A 213 6.67 -3.35 -8.37
N THR A 214 6.24 -3.12 -7.14
CA THR A 214 5.76 -4.14 -6.20
C THR A 214 4.25 -4.01 -6.09
N SER A 215 3.50 -5.11 -6.16
CA SER A 215 2.07 -5.16 -5.85
C SER A 215 1.80 -6.04 -4.62
N CYS A 216 0.53 -6.19 -4.27
CA CYS A 216 0.00 -7.24 -3.40
C CYS A 216 0.54 -8.65 -3.71
N HIS A 217 0.90 -8.94 -4.95
CA HIS A 217 1.41 -10.24 -5.41
C HIS A 217 2.92 -10.43 -5.16
N SER A 218 3.51 -9.63 -4.27
CA SER A 218 4.93 -9.79 -3.89
C SER A 218 5.05 -10.89 -2.86
N LEU A 219 5.94 -11.85 -3.09
CA LEU A 219 6.12 -13.01 -2.20
C LEU A 219 6.35 -12.61 -0.73
N ASN A 220 7.08 -11.52 -0.49
CA ASN A 220 7.39 -11.03 0.86
C ASN A 220 6.36 -10.03 1.41
N SER A 221 5.18 -9.92 0.80
CA SER A 221 4.13 -9.02 1.28
C SER A 221 3.14 -9.74 2.19
N THR A 222 2.70 -9.06 3.25
CA THR A 222 1.58 -9.45 4.12
C THR A 222 0.50 -8.35 4.20
N GLU A 223 0.55 -7.38 3.28
CA GLU A 223 -0.28 -6.17 3.33
C GLU A 223 -1.74 -6.44 2.96
N TYR A 224 -2.02 -7.50 2.20
CA TYR A 224 -3.37 -7.82 1.73
C TYR A 224 -3.75 -9.27 1.98
N SER A 225 -5.05 -9.48 2.17
CA SER A 225 -5.62 -10.80 2.44
C SER A 225 -5.60 -11.73 1.24
N TYR A 226 -5.22 -11.26 0.05
CA TYR A 226 -5.25 -12.05 -1.18
C TYR A 226 -3.86 -12.39 -1.74
N ASN A 227 -2.82 -12.23 -0.91
CA ASN A 227 -1.42 -12.47 -1.30
C ASN A 227 -1.13 -13.94 -1.68
N ASN A 228 -1.89 -14.89 -1.14
CA ASN A 228 -1.80 -16.30 -1.50
C ASN A 228 -2.28 -16.63 -2.92
N GLY A 229 -2.89 -15.68 -3.64
CA GLY A 229 -3.34 -15.88 -5.01
C GLY A 229 -2.26 -16.42 -5.94
N CYS A 230 -1.00 -15.99 -5.76
CA CYS A 230 0.15 -16.47 -6.53
C CYS A 230 0.34 -17.99 -6.43
N CYS A 231 0.18 -18.52 -5.22
CA CYS A 231 0.25 -19.96 -4.94
C CYS A 231 -0.98 -20.67 -5.52
N GLY A 232 -2.18 -20.07 -5.40
CA GLY A 232 -3.40 -20.61 -6.00
C GLY A 232 -3.29 -20.77 -7.53
N TYR A 233 -2.78 -19.75 -8.24
CA TYR A 233 -2.53 -19.87 -9.68
C TYR A 233 -1.50 -20.94 -10.02
N ALA A 234 -0.48 -21.14 -9.19
CA ALA A 234 0.53 -22.17 -9.40
C ALA A 234 -0.01 -23.59 -9.24
N ARG A 235 -1.08 -23.78 -8.45
CA ARG A 235 -1.68 -25.06 -8.11
C ARG A 235 -2.90 -25.44 -8.97
N ASP A 236 -3.44 -24.51 -9.75
CA ASP A 236 -4.55 -24.83 -10.66
C ASP A 236 -4.06 -25.49 -11.97
N ALA A 237 -5.00 -25.99 -12.78
CA ALA A 237 -4.68 -26.67 -14.05
C ALA A 237 -4.56 -25.74 -15.28
N VAL A 238 -5.00 -24.48 -15.19
CA VAL A 238 -5.29 -23.64 -16.37
C VAL A 238 -4.48 -22.34 -16.43
N SER A 239 -4.02 -21.83 -15.30
CA SER A 239 -3.31 -20.55 -15.23
C SER A 239 -1.85 -20.66 -15.64
N PHE A 240 -1.34 -19.60 -16.24
CA PHE A 240 0.07 -19.41 -16.50
C PHE A 240 0.39 -17.92 -16.47
N ILE A 241 1.63 -17.58 -16.15
CA ILE A 241 2.08 -16.19 -16.12
C ILE A 241 2.77 -15.85 -17.44
N VAL A 242 2.45 -14.66 -17.95
CA VAL A 242 3.10 -14.07 -19.11
C VAL A 242 3.82 -12.82 -18.67
N PHE A 243 5.13 -12.72 -18.91
CA PHE A 243 5.92 -11.60 -18.42
C PHE A 243 7.11 -11.25 -19.30
N THR A 244 7.63 -10.04 -19.10
CA THR A 244 8.93 -9.59 -19.62
C THR A 244 9.82 -9.13 -18.47
N VAL A 245 11.13 -9.05 -18.69
CA VAL A 245 12.12 -8.64 -17.69
C VAL A 245 13.09 -7.61 -18.26
N ASP A 246 13.83 -6.95 -17.38
CA ASP A 246 14.82 -5.92 -17.72
C ASP A 246 15.99 -6.48 -18.55
N ASP A 247 16.60 -7.58 -18.09
CA ASP A 247 17.59 -8.35 -18.86
C ASP A 247 17.19 -9.83 -18.92
N PRO A 248 16.69 -10.31 -20.07
CA PRO A 248 16.21 -11.67 -20.20
C PRO A 248 17.33 -12.70 -20.38
N ASN A 249 18.60 -12.28 -20.37
CA ASN A 249 19.75 -13.19 -20.34
C ASN A 249 20.30 -13.37 -18.92
N ASN A 250 19.76 -12.64 -17.94
CA ASN A 250 20.09 -12.83 -16.53
C ASN A 250 18.98 -13.65 -15.84
N PRO A 251 19.22 -14.93 -15.50
CA PRO A 251 18.21 -15.79 -14.90
C PRO A 251 17.64 -15.28 -13.58
N GLU A 252 18.43 -14.54 -12.79
CA GLU A 252 17.99 -13.98 -11.50
C GLU A 252 16.81 -13.00 -11.70
N LEU A 253 16.88 -12.22 -12.78
CA LEU A 253 15.90 -11.16 -13.08
C LEU A 253 14.54 -11.74 -13.46
N LEU A 254 14.48 -13.01 -13.88
CA LEU A 254 13.23 -13.74 -14.11
C LEU A 254 12.38 -13.82 -12.84
N ASN A 255 13.01 -13.83 -11.67
CA ASN A 255 12.33 -13.92 -10.39
C ASN A 255 12.06 -12.54 -9.78
N ASN A 256 12.94 -11.55 -9.95
CA ASN A 256 12.89 -10.32 -9.13
C ASN A 256 12.91 -8.98 -9.91
N ARG A 257 12.88 -9.02 -11.26
CA ARG A 257 12.95 -7.83 -12.13
C ARG A 257 12.03 -7.94 -13.36
N LYS A 258 10.77 -8.28 -13.12
CA LYS A 258 9.73 -8.27 -14.16
C LYS A 258 9.33 -6.83 -14.48
N THR A 259 9.36 -6.48 -15.76
CA THR A 259 9.00 -5.15 -16.29
C THR A 259 7.54 -5.10 -16.76
N SER A 260 6.99 -6.25 -17.15
CA SER A 260 5.55 -6.44 -17.34
C SER A 260 5.10 -7.84 -16.93
N ARG A 261 3.82 -8.01 -16.59
CA ARG A 261 3.23 -9.31 -16.26
C ARG A 261 1.70 -9.33 -16.39
N GLN A 262 1.16 -10.50 -16.72
CA GLN A 262 -0.25 -10.84 -16.76
C GLN A 262 -0.45 -12.31 -16.39
N ILE A 263 -1.61 -12.63 -15.81
CA ILE A 263 -2.09 -14.00 -15.73
C ILE A 263 -2.94 -14.27 -16.97
N PHE A 264 -2.73 -15.43 -17.57
CA PHE A 264 -3.61 -15.99 -18.58
C PHE A 264 -4.12 -17.32 -18.07
N ALA A 265 -5.30 -17.74 -18.54
CA ALA A 265 -5.81 -19.07 -18.26
C ALA A 265 -6.29 -19.75 -19.54
N TYR A 266 -5.91 -21.02 -19.69
CA TYR A 266 -6.24 -21.84 -20.85
C TYR A 266 -6.33 -23.31 -20.44
N ARG A 267 -7.32 -24.03 -20.96
CA ARG A 267 -7.39 -25.49 -20.84
C ARG A 267 -7.09 -26.07 -22.24
N PRO A 268 -6.08 -26.95 -22.40
CA PRO A 268 -5.81 -27.59 -23.69
C PRO A 268 -7.08 -28.15 -24.33
N GLY A 269 -7.31 -27.81 -25.60
CA GLY A 269 -8.46 -28.19 -26.40
C GLY A 269 -9.74 -27.41 -26.13
N SER A 270 -9.78 -26.43 -25.21
CA SER A 270 -11.01 -25.68 -24.92
C SER A 270 -11.34 -24.63 -25.98
N GLY A 271 -10.33 -24.10 -26.67
CA GLY A 271 -10.49 -22.91 -27.53
C GLY A 271 -10.97 -21.66 -26.78
N LEU A 272 -10.82 -21.63 -25.44
CA LEU A 272 -11.20 -20.53 -24.56
C LEU A 272 -9.99 -20.05 -23.77
N LEU A 273 -9.62 -18.78 -23.96
CA LEU A 273 -8.47 -18.14 -23.33
C LEU A 273 -8.92 -16.90 -22.53
N LEU A 274 -8.48 -16.82 -21.27
CA LEU A 274 -8.55 -15.59 -20.48
C LEU A 274 -7.22 -14.85 -20.54
N GLN A 275 -7.29 -13.52 -20.61
CA GLN A 275 -6.24 -12.58 -20.30
C GLN A 275 -6.65 -11.67 -19.13
N SER A 276 -5.87 -11.65 -18.06
CA SER A 276 -6.09 -10.78 -16.90
C SER A 276 -5.56 -9.36 -17.09
N ARG A 277 -5.74 -8.53 -16.05
CA ARG A 277 -5.13 -7.21 -15.93
C ARG A 277 -3.62 -7.21 -16.17
N MET A 278 -3.16 -6.19 -16.91
CA MET A 278 -1.76 -5.89 -17.14
C MET A 278 -1.12 -5.15 -15.96
N TYR A 279 0.06 -5.59 -15.56
CA TYR A 279 0.95 -4.86 -14.64
C TYR A 279 2.25 -4.52 -15.35
N ASN A 280 2.71 -3.28 -15.20
CA ASN A 280 3.98 -2.79 -15.74
C ASN A 280 4.88 -2.25 -14.63
N THR A 281 5.97 -1.56 -14.95
CA THR A 281 6.88 -0.97 -13.96
C THR A 281 6.25 0.16 -13.11
N SER A 282 5.06 0.64 -13.45
CA SER A 282 4.38 1.76 -12.80
C SER A 282 3.14 1.35 -12.00
N GLY A 283 2.62 0.14 -12.16
CA GLY A 283 1.41 -0.29 -11.46
C GLY A 283 0.66 -1.39 -12.17
N GLY A 284 -0.45 -1.81 -11.55
CA GLY A 284 -1.55 -2.35 -12.33
C GLY A 284 -2.10 -1.25 -13.22
N VAL A 285 -2.21 -1.51 -14.52
CA VAL A 285 -2.76 -0.55 -15.48
C VAL A 285 -4.27 -0.47 -15.29
N TYR A 286 -4.83 0.73 -15.46
CA TYR A 286 -6.26 0.96 -15.57
C TYR A 286 -6.60 1.22 -17.03
N GLY A 287 -7.61 0.53 -17.54
CA GLY A 287 -7.97 0.55 -18.96
C GLY A 287 -6.96 -0.17 -19.86
N ALA A 288 -7.07 0.09 -21.16
CA ALA A 288 -6.31 -0.62 -22.19
C ALA A 288 -4.81 -0.31 -22.14
N ALA A 289 -4.01 -1.35 -21.90
CA ALA A 289 -2.56 -1.28 -22.06
C ALA A 289 -2.18 -1.69 -23.49
N GLU A 290 -1.40 -0.86 -24.19
CA GLU A 290 -0.97 -1.11 -25.57
C GLU A 290 -0.26 -2.46 -25.75
N GLU A 291 0.54 -2.87 -24.77
CA GLU A 291 1.27 -4.15 -24.77
C GLU A 291 0.35 -5.38 -24.60
N SER A 292 -0.84 -5.19 -23.99
CA SER A 292 -1.75 -6.29 -23.64
C SER A 292 -2.26 -7.00 -24.89
N SER A 293 -2.65 -6.26 -25.93
CA SER A 293 -3.10 -6.86 -27.19
C SER A 293 -1.97 -7.61 -27.90
N VAL A 294 -0.75 -7.06 -27.90
CA VAL A 294 0.43 -7.70 -28.50
C VAL A 294 0.71 -9.05 -27.84
N TYR A 295 0.67 -9.12 -26.51
CA TYR A 295 0.92 -10.38 -25.80
C TYR A 295 -0.16 -11.41 -26.09
N ARG A 296 -1.44 -10.99 -26.07
CA ARG A 296 -2.57 -11.85 -26.40
C ARG A 296 -2.45 -12.42 -27.82
N ASP A 297 -2.11 -11.60 -28.80
CA ASP A 297 -1.98 -12.03 -30.20
C ASP A 297 -0.85 -13.05 -30.38
N LEU A 298 0.27 -12.88 -29.67
CA LEU A 298 1.37 -13.85 -29.67
C LEU A 298 0.95 -15.18 -29.05
N ILE A 299 0.23 -15.14 -27.93
CA ILE A 299 -0.22 -16.35 -27.22
C ILE A 299 -1.30 -17.10 -28.00
N GLN A 300 -2.27 -16.37 -28.57
CA GLN A 300 -3.32 -16.94 -29.42
C GLN A 300 -2.73 -17.70 -30.61
N ARG A 301 -1.73 -17.10 -31.26
CA ARG A 301 -0.99 -17.74 -32.36
C ARG A 301 -0.27 -19.00 -31.89
N GLU A 302 0.52 -18.89 -30.82
CA GLU A 302 1.27 -20.02 -30.27
C GLU A 302 0.33 -21.17 -29.89
N ILE A 303 -0.76 -20.91 -29.17
CA ILE A 303 -1.75 -21.94 -28.80
C ILE A 303 -2.41 -22.57 -30.02
N SER A 304 -2.86 -21.76 -31.00
CA SER A 304 -3.43 -22.27 -32.24
C SER A 304 -2.46 -23.19 -32.99
N ASP A 305 -1.19 -22.78 -33.12
CA ASP A 305 -0.16 -23.57 -33.79
C ASP A 305 0.11 -24.89 -33.05
N LEU A 306 0.18 -24.88 -31.71
CA LEU A 306 0.41 -26.06 -30.88
C LEU A 306 -0.73 -27.09 -30.94
N GLU A 307 -1.94 -26.63 -31.26
CA GLU A 307 -3.13 -27.47 -31.42
C GLU A 307 -3.44 -27.82 -32.88
N GLY A 308 -2.69 -27.26 -33.84
CA GLY A 308 -2.96 -27.42 -35.26
C GLY A 308 -4.30 -26.82 -35.70
N ALA A 309 -4.75 -25.77 -35.02
CA ALA A 309 -5.99 -25.05 -35.29
C ALA A 309 -5.72 -23.71 -35.99
N ASP A 310 -6.72 -23.18 -36.70
CA ASP A 310 -6.60 -21.85 -37.30
C ASP A 310 -6.52 -20.75 -36.21
N ASN A 311 -5.71 -19.73 -36.44
CA ASN A 311 -5.57 -18.59 -35.53
C ASN A 311 -6.72 -17.57 -35.72
N LEU A 312 -7.95 -17.99 -35.45
CA LEU A 312 -9.17 -17.22 -35.62
C LEU A 312 -9.91 -17.08 -34.29
N TRP A 313 -9.70 -15.96 -33.60
CA TRP A 313 -10.24 -15.71 -32.26
C TRP A 313 -11.22 -14.55 -32.26
N THR A 314 -12.35 -14.73 -31.59
CA THR A 314 -13.26 -13.64 -31.21
C THR A 314 -12.94 -13.20 -29.79
N THR A 315 -12.57 -11.94 -29.61
CA THR A 315 -12.15 -11.41 -28.31
C THR A 315 -13.10 -10.32 -27.82
N GLY A 316 -13.34 -10.26 -26.51
CA GLY A 316 -14.04 -9.14 -25.89
C GLY A 316 -13.85 -9.06 -24.38
N PRO A 317 -14.42 -8.04 -23.73
CA PRO A 317 -14.15 -7.76 -22.32
C PRO A 317 -14.73 -8.86 -21.41
N SER A 318 -13.92 -9.35 -20.49
CA SER A 318 -14.25 -10.47 -19.60
C SER A 318 -15.44 -10.20 -18.66
N TYR A 319 -15.67 -8.93 -18.33
CA TYR A 319 -16.74 -8.48 -17.45
C TYR A 319 -18.07 -8.18 -18.18
N SER A 320 -18.11 -8.34 -19.51
CA SER A 320 -19.34 -8.09 -20.25
C SER A 320 -20.30 -9.27 -20.14
N SER A 321 -21.61 -9.02 -20.21
CA SER A 321 -22.65 -10.05 -20.12
C SER A 321 -22.56 -11.15 -21.18
N LYS A 322 -21.79 -10.94 -22.25
CA LYS A 322 -21.50 -11.97 -23.26
C LYS A 322 -20.43 -12.97 -22.79
N TYR A 323 -19.49 -12.52 -21.95
CA TYR A 323 -18.28 -13.28 -21.64
C TYR A 323 -18.13 -13.65 -20.15
N GLU A 324 -18.89 -13.01 -19.24
CA GLU A 324 -18.74 -13.16 -17.79
C GLU A 324 -18.90 -14.60 -17.28
N ASP A 325 -19.73 -15.41 -17.94
CA ASP A 325 -19.98 -16.81 -17.55
C ASP A 325 -18.89 -17.81 -17.97
N TYR A 326 -17.89 -17.39 -18.76
CA TYR A 326 -16.82 -18.29 -19.24
C TYR A 326 -15.66 -18.45 -18.26
N VAL A 327 -15.61 -17.67 -17.19
CA VAL A 327 -14.55 -17.74 -16.18
C VAL A 327 -15.12 -17.55 -14.79
N TYR A 328 -14.65 -18.34 -13.84
CA TYR A 328 -14.95 -18.17 -12.42
C TYR A 328 -13.73 -18.58 -11.59
N ALA A 329 -13.63 -18.02 -10.39
CA ALA A 329 -12.63 -18.47 -9.43
C ALA A 329 -13.09 -19.74 -8.71
N ASP A 330 -12.14 -20.62 -8.40
CA ASP A 330 -12.39 -21.70 -7.45
C ASP A 330 -12.90 -21.13 -6.10
N ARG A 331 -13.73 -21.89 -5.40
CA ARG A 331 -14.31 -21.47 -4.12
C ARG A 331 -13.25 -21.14 -3.08
N ASP A 332 -12.15 -21.88 -3.08
CA ASP A 332 -11.08 -21.72 -2.08
C ASP A 332 -9.94 -20.83 -2.60
N PHE A 333 -10.08 -20.27 -3.81
CA PHE A 333 -9.11 -19.34 -4.35
C PHE A 333 -9.08 -18.04 -3.53
N GLY A 334 -7.92 -17.78 -2.91
CA GLY A 334 -7.70 -16.59 -2.10
C GLY A 334 -7.21 -15.36 -2.86
N GLY A 335 -6.94 -15.47 -4.17
CA GLY A 335 -6.40 -14.36 -4.94
C GLY A 335 -7.42 -13.34 -5.40
N TYR A 336 -6.93 -12.17 -5.79
CA TYR A 336 -7.77 -11.11 -6.32
C TYR A 336 -8.16 -11.40 -7.77
N GLN A 337 -9.46 -11.36 -8.05
CA GLN A 337 -10.04 -11.73 -9.34
C GLN A 337 -10.07 -10.52 -10.28
N ASP A 338 -8.91 -10.11 -10.81
CA ASP A 338 -8.83 -8.90 -11.63
C ASP A 338 -9.73 -8.93 -12.89
N TRP A 339 -10.11 -10.10 -13.39
CA TRP A 339 -10.89 -10.25 -14.63
C TRP A 339 -12.38 -9.89 -14.49
N ILE A 340 -12.92 -9.66 -13.30
CA ILE A 340 -14.34 -9.30 -13.13
C ILE A 340 -14.58 -7.77 -13.18
N TYR A 341 -13.52 -6.97 -13.18
CA TYR A 341 -13.62 -5.52 -13.07
C TYR A 341 -13.38 -4.82 -14.41
N GLY A 342 -14.33 -3.98 -14.80
CA GLY A 342 -14.28 -3.26 -16.07
C GLY A 342 -13.07 -2.35 -16.25
N GLU A 343 -12.60 -1.76 -15.16
CA GLU A 343 -11.46 -0.84 -15.15
C GLU A 343 -10.10 -1.53 -15.34
N PHE A 344 -10.03 -2.85 -15.28
CA PHE A 344 -8.78 -3.62 -15.40
C PHE A 344 -8.54 -4.24 -16.78
N ASP A 345 -9.47 -4.05 -17.72
CA ASP A 345 -9.32 -4.43 -19.13
C ASP A 345 -9.01 -5.93 -19.36
N GLY A 346 -9.62 -6.79 -18.55
CA GLY A 346 -9.58 -8.24 -18.75
C GLY A 346 -10.32 -8.65 -20.03
N HIS A 347 -9.86 -9.71 -20.68
CA HIS A 347 -10.39 -10.17 -21.97
C HIS A 347 -10.59 -11.68 -22.01
N ILE A 348 -11.69 -12.09 -22.66
CA ILE A 348 -11.96 -13.47 -23.05
C ILE A 348 -11.82 -13.59 -24.56
N SER A 349 -11.13 -14.64 -24.99
CA SER A 349 -10.98 -15.01 -26.40
C SER A 349 -11.53 -16.40 -26.63
N ILE A 350 -12.45 -16.52 -27.59
CA ILE A 350 -13.06 -17.79 -28.03
C ILE A 350 -12.62 -18.05 -29.47
N ARG A 351 -11.98 -19.19 -29.71
CA ARG A 351 -11.55 -19.61 -31.04
C ARG A 351 -12.74 -20.04 -31.90
N SER A 352 -12.70 -19.81 -33.20
CA SER A 352 -13.84 -20.02 -34.10
C SER A 352 -14.30 -21.47 -34.25
N ASP A 353 -13.42 -22.42 -33.94
CA ASP A 353 -13.69 -23.87 -33.93
C ASP A 353 -14.26 -24.36 -32.60
N ALA A 354 -14.28 -23.53 -31.55
CA ALA A 354 -14.81 -23.87 -30.24
C ALA A 354 -16.35 -23.73 -30.25
N ASP A 355 -17.04 -24.87 -30.19
CA ASP A 355 -18.49 -24.90 -30.00
C ASP A 355 -18.81 -24.92 -28.51
N HIS A 356 -19.39 -23.82 -28.00
CA HIS A 356 -19.81 -23.66 -26.60
C HIS A 356 -18.76 -24.13 -25.57
N PRO A 357 -17.60 -23.45 -25.48
CA PRO A 357 -16.53 -23.89 -24.61
C PRO A 357 -16.94 -23.90 -23.13
N GLU A 358 -16.55 -24.95 -22.43
CA GLU A 358 -16.74 -25.08 -20.99
C GLU A 358 -15.99 -23.97 -20.23
N PRO A 359 -16.63 -23.30 -19.26
CA PRO A 359 -15.98 -22.26 -18.47
C PRO A 359 -14.70 -22.72 -17.74
N LEU A 360 -13.77 -21.79 -17.56
CA LEU A 360 -12.53 -22.03 -16.81
C LEU A 360 -12.76 -21.76 -15.32
N CYS A 361 -12.49 -22.77 -14.48
CA CYS A 361 -12.25 -22.58 -13.06
C CYS A 361 -10.79 -22.16 -12.86
N ILE A 362 -10.57 -21.00 -12.26
CA ILE A 362 -9.24 -20.39 -12.09
C ILE A 362 -8.87 -20.34 -10.62
N GLY A 363 -7.62 -20.67 -10.32
CA GLY A 363 -7.10 -20.70 -8.98
C GLY A 363 -7.45 -21.99 -8.23
N GLU A 364 -6.81 -22.12 -7.09
CA GLU A 364 -6.94 -23.21 -6.12
C GLU A 364 -6.62 -22.60 -4.75
N ALA A 365 -6.84 -23.31 -3.65
CA ALA A 365 -6.38 -22.85 -2.34
C ALA A 365 -4.89 -22.44 -2.40
N GLY A 366 -4.53 -21.37 -1.71
CA GLY A 366 -3.13 -21.06 -1.45
C GLY A 366 -2.53 -22.02 -0.42
N LEU A 367 -1.24 -21.87 -0.13
CA LEU A 367 -0.55 -22.63 0.91
C LEU A 367 0.05 -21.69 1.96
N CYS A 368 -0.05 -22.07 3.23
CA CYS A 368 0.65 -21.40 4.30
C CYS A 368 2.16 -21.59 4.14
N VAL A 369 2.91 -20.49 4.16
CA VAL A 369 4.38 -20.52 3.96
C VAL A 369 5.13 -21.34 5.02
N VAL A 370 4.54 -21.52 6.20
CA VAL A 370 5.14 -22.26 7.33
C VAL A 370 4.87 -23.76 7.27
N CYS A 371 3.62 -24.19 7.05
CA CYS A 371 3.26 -25.62 7.14
C CYS A 371 2.79 -26.24 5.84
N GLY A 372 2.74 -25.49 4.73
CA GLY A 372 2.18 -25.99 3.47
C GLY A 372 0.70 -26.38 3.53
N GLY A 373 -0.03 -26.01 4.60
CA GLY A 373 -1.46 -26.27 4.73
C GLY A 373 -2.30 -25.33 3.83
N PRO A 374 -3.46 -25.79 3.32
CA PRO A 374 -4.30 -24.98 2.44
C PRO A 374 -4.86 -23.75 3.16
N ILE A 375 -4.86 -22.61 2.48
CA ILE A 375 -5.38 -21.32 2.97
C ILE A 375 -6.11 -20.60 1.83
N ASN A 376 -7.17 -19.87 2.17
CA ASN A 376 -7.95 -19.05 1.22
C ASN A 376 -7.76 -17.55 1.45
N SER A 377 -6.87 -17.15 2.36
CA SER A 377 -6.47 -15.75 2.55
C SER A 377 -5.11 -15.67 3.24
N ASN A 378 -4.45 -14.51 3.10
CA ASN A 378 -3.15 -14.16 3.68
C ASN A 378 -2.02 -15.13 3.29
N MET A 379 -0.84 -15.02 3.90
CA MET A 379 0.30 -15.94 3.66
C MET A 379 0.41 -17.04 4.73
N TYR A 380 -0.33 -16.91 5.83
CA TYR A 380 -0.25 -17.77 7.00
C TYR A 380 -1.65 -18.32 7.31
N CYS A 381 -1.72 -19.59 7.73
CA CYS A 381 -2.95 -20.12 8.32
C CYS A 381 -3.13 -19.57 9.75
N ASP A 382 -4.33 -19.70 10.32
CA ASP A 382 -4.68 -19.20 11.66
C ASP A 382 -3.70 -19.61 12.76
N LYS A 383 -3.05 -20.77 12.65
CA LYS A 383 -2.06 -21.27 13.63
C LYS A 383 -0.69 -20.59 13.55
N HIS A 384 -0.38 -19.97 12.41
CA HIS A 384 0.93 -19.37 12.12
C HIS A 384 0.80 -17.88 11.80
N MET A 385 -0.41 -17.31 11.91
CA MET A 385 -0.62 -15.89 11.66
C MET A 385 0.17 -15.07 12.70
N PRO A 386 1.03 -14.12 12.27
CA PRO A 386 1.72 -13.25 13.20
C PRO A 386 0.71 -12.45 14.01
N MET A 387 0.89 -12.41 15.33
CA MET A 387 0.05 -11.60 16.19
C MET A 387 0.31 -10.10 15.91
N PRO A 388 -0.73 -9.26 15.82
CA PRO A 388 -0.59 -7.87 15.40
C PRO A 388 0.19 -7.00 16.40
N TYR A 389 0.24 -7.40 17.67
CA TYR A 389 0.95 -6.69 18.72
C TYR A 389 1.86 -7.63 19.52
N HIS A 390 2.87 -7.07 20.16
CA HIS A 390 3.68 -7.77 21.15
C HIS A 390 3.57 -7.04 22.50
N CYS A 391 3.49 -7.80 23.58
CA CYS A 391 3.40 -7.26 24.93
C CYS A 391 4.78 -6.80 25.41
N ASP A 392 4.93 -5.54 25.77
CA ASP A 392 6.18 -4.97 26.31
C ASP A 392 6.57 -5.57 27.68
N LEU A 393 5.65 -6.26 28.36
CA LEU A 393 5.89 -6.86 29.67
C LEU A 393 6.30 -8.34 29.60
N CYS A 394 5.55 -9.18 28.87
CA CYS A 394 5.84 -10.61 28.76
C CYS A 394 6.57 -11.02 27.48
N GLY A 395 6.62 -10.13 26.48
CA GLY A 395 7.22 -10.40 25.17
C GLY A 395 6.35 -11.22 24.21
N GLU A 396 5.20 -11.74 24.66
CA GLU A 396 4.32 -12.58 23.82
C GLU A 396 3.48 -11.75 22.84
N GLY A 397 3.19 -12.34 21.68
CA GLY A 397 2.27 -11.78 20.70
C GLY A 397 0.82 -11.78 21.19
N CYS A 398 0.06 -10.73 20.90
CA CYS A 398 -1.34 -10.59 21.30
C CYS A 398 -2.20 -9.90 20.25
N GLU A 399 -3.52 -10.20 20.24
CA GLU A 399 -4.49 -9.64 19.29
C GLU A 399 -4.78 -8.16 19.57
N GLU A 400 -4.71 -7.79 20.85
CA GLU A 400 -4.94 -6.44 21.35
C GLU A 400 -3.87 -6.08 22.37
N ALA A 401 -3.43 -4.82 22.35
CA ALA A 401 -2.52 -4.27 23.33
C ALA A 401 -3.08 -2.97 23.91
N TYR A 402 -2.81 -2.74 25.19
CA TYR A 402 -3.37 -1.66 25.99
C TYR A 402 -2.26 -0.74 26.48
N GLU A 403 -2.44 0.57 26.35
CA GLU A 403 -1.47 1.57 26.80
C GLU A 403 -1.54 1.77 28.31
N VAL A 404 -0.40 1.59 28.98
CA VAL A 404 -0.28 1.64 30.44
C VAL A 404 1.00 2.38 30.85
N LEU A 405 1.07 2.86 32.10
CA LEU A 405 2.28 3.47 32.66
C LEU A 405 3.10 2.45 33.46
N ASN A 406 4.36 2.26 33.06
CA ASN A 406 5.31 1.42 33.80
C ASN A 406 5.78 2.11 35.09
N ALA A 407 6.62 1.42 35.88
CA ALA A 407 7.14 1.92 37.16
C ALA A 407 7.97 3.21 37.03
N ASN A 408 8.53 3.49 35.84
CA ASN A 408 9.30 4.70 35.54
C ASN A 408 8.40 5.84 35.01
N GLY A 409 7.09 5.63 34.94
CA GLY A 409 6.15 6.61 34.37
C GLY A 409 6.23 6.73 32.85
N GLN A 410 6.74 5.70 32.16
CA GLN A 410 6.77 5.64 30.69
C GLN A 410 5.57 4.86 30.17
N TRP A 411 5.03 5.29 29.03
CA TRP A 411 3.98 4.57 28.32
C TRP A 411 4.55 3.32 27.65
N ILE A 412 3.93 2.18 27.93
CA ILE A 412 4.19 0.89 27.29
C ILE A 412 2.87 0.24 26.87
N ARG A 413 2.94 -0.78 26.02
CA ARG A 413 1.79 -1.56 25.55
C ARG A 413 1.83 -2.97 26.10
N VAL A 414 0.75 -3.38 26.77
CA VAL A 414 0.66 -4.72 27.39
C VAL A 414 -0.54 -5.49 26.89
N CYS A 415 -0.45 -6.82 26.85
CA CYS A 415 -1.57 -7.68 26.50
C CYS A 415 -2.66 -7.66 27.60
N ASN A 416 -3.87 -8.11 27.25
CA ASN A 416 -5.01 -8.17 28.20
C ASN A 416 -4.71 -9.00 29.46
N ASN A 417 -3.92 -10.07 29.36
CA ASN A 417 -3.53 -10.87 30.54
C ASN A 417 -2.64 -10.05 31.49
N CYS A 418 -1.54 -9.48 30.98
CA CYS A 418 -0.67 -8.62 31.77
C CYS A 418 -1.40 -7.39 32.33
N LEU A 419 -2.32 -6.80 31.56
CA LEU A 419 -3.18 -5.71 32.02
C LEU A 419 -3.97 -6.13 33.27
N ARG A 420 -4.68 -7.26 33.21
CA ARG A 420 -5.53 -7.76 34.30
C ARG A 420 -4.74 -8.20 35.53
N GLU A 421 -3.54 -8.76 35.32
CA GLU A 421 -2.73 -9.31 36.40
C GLU A 421 -1.89 -8.26 37.14
N HIS A 422 -1.46 -7.20 36.45
CA HIS A 422 -0.46 -6.27 36.99
C HIS A 422 -0.91 -4.82 37.06
N TYR A 423 -2.00 -4.44 36.39
CA TYR A 423 -2.43 -3.05 36.28
C TYR A 423 -3.83 -2.83 36.83
N VAL A 424 -4.04 -1.63 37.35
CA VAL A 424 -5.32 -1.14 37.85
C VAL A 424 -5.55 0.28 37.33
N GLN A 425 -6.75 0.55 36.86
CA GLN A 425 -7.13 1.87 36.36
C GLN A 425 -7.36 2.84 37.53
N CYS A 426 -6.71 4.00 37.47
CA CYS A 426 -6.99 5.11 38.36
C CYS A 426 -8.37 5.68 38.02
N GLN A 427 -9.27 5.73 39.01
CA GLN A 427 -10.64 6.20 38.80
C GLN A 427 -10.75 7.72 38.62
N TYR A 428 -9.67 8.46 38.90
CA TYR A 428 -9.66 9.92 38.74
C TYR A 428 -9.16 10.36 37.36
N CYS A 429 -8.04 9.82 36.88
CA CYS A 429 -7.48 10.19 35.56
C CYS A 429 -7.84 9.21 34.44
N GLY A 430 -8.33 8.00 34.74
CA GLY A 430 -8.65 6.98 33.74
C GLY A 430 -7.44 6.21 33.20
N THR A 431 -6.23 6.52 33.65
CA THR A 431 -5.00 5.84 33.22
C THR A 431 -4.75 4.55 34.01
N TRP A 432 -4.19 3.54 33.34
CA TRP A 432 -3.74 2.29 33.95
C TRP A 432 -2.35 2.43 34.54
N HIS A 433 -2.22 2.08 35.82
CA HIS A 433 -0.95 2.08 36.54
C HIS A 433 -0.67 0.69 37.12
N LEU A 434 0.60 0.39 37.37
CA LEU A 434 0.96 -0.81 38.12
C LEU A 434 0.18 -0.85 39.44
N GLN A 435 -0.32 -2.04 39.79
CA GLN A 435 -1.11 -2.23 41.00
C GLN A 435 -0.35 -1.78 42.26
N SER A 436 0.98 -1.88 42.28
CA SER A 436 1.84 -1.40 43.37
C SER A 436 1.86 0.13 43.55
N GLU A 437 1.49 0.89 42.52
CA GLU A 437 1.50 2.36 42.51
C GLU A 437 0.11 2.97 42.78
N ILE A 438 -0.89 2.13 43.05
CA ILE A 438 -2.26 2.54 43.33
C ILE A 438 -2.50 2.58 44.83
N VAL A 439 -3.03 3.72 45.28
CA VAL A 439 -3.52 3.92 46.64
C VAL A 439 -5.04 3.75 46.64
N VAL A 440 -5.55 2.88 47.51
CA VAL A 440 -6.98 2.70 47.71
C VAL A 440 -7.46 3.61 48.84
N LEU A 441 -8.26 4.62 48.52
CA LEU A 441 -8.87 5.53 49.50
C LEU A 441 -10.39 5.46 49.39
N ASN A 442 -11.08 5.07 50.47
CA ASN A 442 -12.53 4.91 50.51
C ASN A 442 -13.09 4.05 49.36
N GLY A 443 -12.37 2.98 48.99
CA GLY A 443 -12.73 2.09 47.89
C GLY A 443 -12.42 2.64 46.48
N GLN A 444 -11.79 3.81 46.38
CA GLN A 444 -11.37 4.39 45.11
C GLN A 444 -9.89 4.15 44.83
N ASN A 445 -9.58 3.70 43.61
CA ASN A 445 -8.22 3.49 43.14
C ASN A 445 -7.64 4.80 42.63
N LEU A 446 -6.62 5.33 43.30
CA LEU A 446 -5.95 6.57 42.94
C LEU A 446 -4.50 6.29 42.62
N CYS A 447 -4.02 6.76 41.46
CA CYS A 447 -2.59 6.80 41.21
C CYS A 447 -1.91 7.79 42.16
N ARG A 448 -0.61 7.62 42.37
CA ARG A 448 0.19 8.47 43.27
C ARG A 448 -0.02 9.97 43.05
N GLU A 449 0.01 10.43 41.81
CA GLU A 449 -0.17 11.85 41.48
C GLU A 449 -1.58 12.34 41.83
N CYS A 450 -2.62 11.56 41.50
CA CYS A 450 -3.99 11.90 41.85
C CYS A 450 -4.22 11.87 43.37
N HIS A 451 -3.62 10.91 44.07
CA HIS A 451 -3.62 10.85 45.51
C HIS A 451 -3.00 12.11 46.11
N GLU A 452 -1.79 12.51 45.70
CA GLU A 452 -1.13 13.71 46.21
C GLU A 452 -1.88 15.01 45.86
N ARG A 453 -2.43 15.11 44.64
CA ARG A 453 -3.09 16.32 44.15
C ARG A 453 -4.50 16.48 44.70
N HIS A 454 -5.26 15.40 44.90
CA HIS A 454 -6.69 15.46 45.20
C HIS A 454 -7.08 15.00 46.60
N THR A 455 -6.14 14.61 47.45
CA THR A 455 -6.42 14.28 48.85
C THR A 455 -5.89 15.34 49.81
N ARG A 456 -6.50 15.42 51.00
CA ARG A 456 -6.07 16.30 52.09
C ARG A 456 -6.47 15.73 53.44
N THR A 457 -5.62 15.96 54.45
CA THR A 457 -5.87 15.50 55.82
C THR A 457 -6.83 16.43 56.53
N CYS A 458 -7.84 15.88 57.20
CA CYS A 458 -8.75 16.65 58.03
C CYS A 458 -8.04 17.16 59.30
N ALA A 459 -8.12 18.47 59.55
CA ALA A 459 -7.50 19.08 60.73
C ALA A 459 -8.10 18.63 62.08
N ILE A 460 -9.28 18.00 62.08
CA ILE A 460 -9.99 17.59 63.30
C ILE A 460 -9.75 16.11 63.62
N CYS A 461 -10.00 15.21 62.68
CA CYS A 461 -9.81 13.77 62.92
C CYS A 461 -8.45 13.23 62.46
N GLY A 462 -7.66 14.03 61.73
CA GLY A 462 -6.36 13.60 61.22
C GLY A 462 -6.41 12.56 60.10
N THR A 463 -7.60 12.17 59.61
CA THR A 463 -7.74 11.19 58.53
C THR A 463 -7.69 11.85 57.16
N LEU A 464 -7.20 11.12 56.16
CA LEU A 464 -7.10 11.58 54.78
C LEU A 464 -8.46 11.48 54.07
N HIS A 465 -8.84 12.51 53.34
CA HIS A 465 -10.09 12.58 52.57
C HIS A 465 -9.84 13.14 51.18
N MET A 466 -10.78 12.92 50.27
CA MET A 466 -10.77 13.60 48.97
C MET A 466 -11.09 15.09 49.19
N LYS A 467 -10.34 15.99 48.54
CA LYS A 467 -10.49 17.45 48.70
C LYS A 467 -11.89 17.95 48.37
N ASN A 468 -12.59 17.31 47.41
CA ASN A 468 -13.96 17.66 47.04
C ASN A 468 -15.01 17.24 48.09
N GLN A 469 -14.63 16.42 49.07
CA GLN A 469 -15.47 16.02 50.22
C GLN A 469 -15.12 16.83 51.48
N MET A 470 -14.27 17.84 51.34
CA MET A 470 -13.81 18.68 52.44
C MET A 470 -14.22 20.13 52.22
N VAL A 471 -14.38 20.84 53.32
CA VAL A 471 -14.66 22.28 53.33
C VAL A 471 -13.50 23.02 54.00
N ARG A 472 -13.30 24.27 53.59
CA ARG A 472 -12.35 25.17 54.24
C ARG A 472 -13.04 25.84 55.43
N VAL A 473 -12.41 25.77 56.59
CA VAL A 473 -12.90 26.31 57.85
C VAL A 473 -11.86 27.27 58.41
N VAL A 474 -12.32 28.39 58.97
CA VAL A 474 -11.46 29.33 59.70
C VAL A 474 -11.44 28.95 61.18
N ILE A 475 -10.26 28.63 61.69
CA ILE A 475 -10.01 28.29 63.10
C ILE A 475 -8.98 29.28 63.62
N GLY A 476 -9.38 30.20 64.50
CA GLY A 476 -8.55 31.33 64.88
C GLY A 476 -8.16 32.20 63.68
N ASP A 477 -6.85 32.33 63.42
CA ASP A 477 -6.27 33.09 62.30
C ASP A 477 -5.90 32.23 61.08
N ARG A 478 -6.18 30.93 61.09
CA ARG A 478 -5.79 29.97 60.03
C ARG A 478 -6.99 29.43 59.26
N VAL A 479 -6.76 29.08 58.00
CA VAL A 479 -7.73 28.35 57.18
C VAL A 479 -7.30 26.90 57.05
N GLU A 480 -8.12 26.02 57.61
CA GLU A 480 -7.89 24.58 57.64
C GLU A 480 -8.91 23.82 56.79
N TRP A 481 -8.61 22.56 56.44
CA TRP A 481 -9.53 21.68 55.73
C TRP A 481 -10.19 20.70 56.69
N VAL A 482 -11.51 20.62 56.65
CA VAL A 482 -12.31 19.76 57.53
C VAL A 482 -13.23 18.88 56.68
N CYS A 483 -13.34 17.59 57.01
CA CYS A 483 -14.22 16.68 56.30
C CYS A 483 -15.70 16.94 56.64
N ALA A 484 -16.60 16.51 55.75
CA ALA A 484 -18.04 16.70 55.88
C ALA A 484 -18.61 16.30 57.26
N GLU A 485 -18.13 15.20 57.84
CA GLU A 485 -18.59 14.67 59.15
C GLU A 485 -18.33 15.63 60.32
N HIS A 486 -17.28 16.46 60.22
CA HIS A 486 -16.87 17.37 61.29
C HIS A 486 -17.34 18.82 61.05
N THR A 487 -18.08 19.08 59.97
CA THR A 487 -18.58 20.43 59.64
C THR A 487 -19.61 20.95 60.63
N SER A 488 -20.37 20.05 61.26
CA SER A 488 -21.37 20.36 62.30
C SER A 488 -20.78 21.05 63.54
N ARG A 489 -19.46 21.00 63.73
CA ARG A 489 -18.74 21.68 64.82
C ARG A 489 -18.53 23.17 64.57
N PHE A 490 -18.84 23.66 63.37
CA PHE A 490 -18.56 25.03 62.94
C PHE A 490 -19.84 25.73 62.50
N LYS A 491 -19.88 27.04 62.69
CA LYS A 491 -20.98 27.89 62.22
C LYS A 491 -20.71 28.32 60.78
N VAL A 492 -21.74 28.31 59.94
CA VAL A 492 -21.67 28.87 58.57
C VAL A 492 -22.10 30.33 58.61
N CYS A 493 -21.26 31.22 58.09
CA CYS A 493 -21.64 32.61 57.92
C CYS A 493 -22.69 32.74 56.81
N PRO A 494 -23.89 33.28 57.07
CA PRO A 494 -24.93 33.42 56.04
C PRO A 494 -24.58 34.44 54.94
N SER A 495 -23.64 35.36 55.22
CA SER A 495 -23.22 36.38 54.24
C SER A 495 -22.14 35.90 53.26
N CYS A 496 -21.17 35.10 53.71
CA CYS A 496 -20.05 34.66 52.86
C CYS A 496 -19.95 33.14 52.68
N GLY A 497 -20.80 32.36 53.34
CA GLY A 497 -20.82 30.89 53.24
C GLY A 497 -19.64 30.18 53.92
N MET A 498 -18.72 30.91 54.56
CA MET A 498 -17.54 30.32 55.21
C MET A 498 -17.86 29.72 56.57
N TYR A 499 -17.29 28.56 56.85
CA TYR A 499 -17.35 27.88 58.15
C TYR A 499 -16.32 28.49 59.12
N HIS A 500 -16.70 28.73 60.37
CA HIS A 500 -15.80 29.25 61.41
C HIS A 500 -16.15 28.76 62.83
N ASP A 501 -15.17 28.80 63.73
CA ASP A 501 -15.28 28.37 65.15
C ASP A 501 -15.73 29.48 66.12
N HIS A 502 -15.81 30.73 65.66
CA HIS A 502 -15.99 31.91 66.52
C HIS A 502 -17.37 32.01 67.20
N ASN A 503 -17.36 32.42 68.48
CA ASN A 503 -18.55 32.64 69.32
C ASN A 503 -18.91 34.12 69.56
N ASP A 504 -18.21 35.07 68.95
CA ASP A 504 -18.21 36.50 69.37
C ASP A 504 -19.17 37.37 68.54
N GLY A 505 -20.14 36.73 67.88
CA GLY A 505 -21.23 37.38 67.16
C GLY A 505 -20.88 37.96 65.78
N ALA A 506 -19.60 37.99 65.37
CA ALA A 506 -19.16 38.44 64.04
C ALA A 506 -18.43 37.35 63.26
N CYS A 507 -18.65 37.26 61.95
CA CYS A 507 -17.89 36.40 61.06
C CYS A 507 -16.44 36.91 60.93
N PRO A 508 -15.42 36.09 61.22
CA PRO A 508 -14.02 36.52 61.14
C PRO A 508 -13.54 36.76 59.70
N VAL A 509 -14.28 36.31 58.69
CA VAL A 509 -13.90 36.46 57.27
C VAL A 509 -14.45 37.75 56.65
N CYS A 510 -15.74 38.04 56.87
CA CYS A 510 -16.41 39.19 56.24
C CYS A 510 -16.95 40.24 57.21
N GLY A 511 -16.77 40.03 58.53
CA GLY A 511 -17.24 40.96 59.57
C GLY A 511 -18.75 40.94 59.82
N TYR A 512 -19.50 40.07 59.14
CA TYR A 512 -20.96 39.98 59.28
C TYR A 512 -21.38 39.66 60.72
N LYS A 513 -22.18 40.53 61.33
CA LYS A 513 -22.83 40.31 62.62
C LYS A 513 -24.31 40.03 62.39
N ALA A 514 -24.81 38.91 62.92
CA ALA A 514 -26.24 38.67 62.91
C ALA A 514 -26.95 39.73 63.79
N PRO A 515 -28.06 40.33 63.33
CA PRO A 515 -28.78 41.33 64.12
C PRO A 515 -29.32 40.71 65.41
N THR A 516 -28.90 41.24 66.56
CA THR A 516 -29.48 40.90 67.87
C THR A 516 -30.85 41.55 67.99
N PHE A 517 -31.92 40.77 67.80
CA PHE A 517 -33.27 41.22 68.14
C PHE A 517 -33.49 41.07 69.65
N THR A 518 -33.52 42.20 70.38
CA THR A 518 -34.05 42.26 71.74
C THR A 518 -35.58 42.32 71.65
N LEU A 519 -36.27 41.22 71.99
CA LEU A 519 -37.73 41.23 72.14
C LEU A 519 -38.09 41.93 73.46
N THR A 520 -38.50 43.20 73.38
CA THR A 520 -39.27 43.84 74.45
C THR A 520 -40.70 43.33 74.41
N LYS A 521 -41.11 42.69 75.51
CA LYS A 521 -42.46 42.17 75.74
C LYS A 521 -43.46 43.33 75.83
N GLN A 522 -44.39 43.43 74.89
CA GLN A 522 -45.61 44.22 75.06
C GLN A 522 -46.81 43.33 74.71
N GLU A 523 -47.69 43.15 75.70
CA GLU A 523 -49.03 42.56 75.57
C GLU A 523 -49.84 43.40 74.56
N VAL A 524 -50.68 42.83 73.70
CA VAL A 524 -52.12 42.63 73.95
C VAL A 524 -52.73 41.71 72.86
N SER A 525 -53.76 40.99 73.32
CA SER A 525 -54.77 40.08 72.74
C SER A 525 -55.12 40.04 71.24
N ASP A 526 -55.38 38.81 70.80
CA ASP A 526 -56.54 38.29 70.03
C ASP A 526 -57.32 39.27 69.14
N ASP A 527 -57.10 39.20 67.82
CA ASP A 527 -58.09 38.68 66.85
C ASP A 527 -57.57 38.76 65.40
N GLU A 528 -58.12 37.88 64.54
CA GLU A 528 -58.13 37.91 63.06
C GLU A 528 -56.90 37.48 62.23
N LEU A 529 -56.89 36.17 61.92
CA LEU A 529 -57.07 35.57 60.58
C LEU A 529 -56.47 36.23 59.30
N TRP A 530 -55.59 35.41 58.66
CA TRP A 530 -55.27 35.26 57.22
C TRP A 530 -54.64 36.41 56.42
N THR A 531 -53.42 36.20 55.89
CA THR A 531 -53.17 35.90 54.44
C THR A 531 -51.68 35.67 54.10
N LEU A 532 -51.47 34.66 53.23
CA LEU A 532 -50.41 34.35 52.21
C LEU A 532 -49.16 35.26 52.09
N ALA A 533 -47.96 34.80 51.71
CA ALA A 533 -47.64 33.91 50.57
C ALA A 533 -46.22 33.31 50.66
N PHE A 534 -46.03 32.15 50.02
CA PHE A 534 -44.75 31.71 49.44
C PHE A 534 -44.57 32.35 48.05
#